data_AF-A0A165F310-F1
#
_entry.id   AF-A0A165F310-F1
#
_cell.length_a   1.000
_cell.length_b   1.000
_cell.length_c   1.000
_cell.angle_alpha   90.00
_cell.angle_beta   90.00
_cell.angle_gamma   90.00
#
_symmetry.space_group_name_H-M   'P 1'
#
loop_
_entity.id
_entity.type
_entity.pdbx_description
1 polymer ?
#
loop_
_entity_poly.entity_id
_entity_poly.type
_entity_poly.pdbx_seq_one_letter_code
_entity_poly.pdbx_strand_id
1 'polypeptide(L)' 'LNAHRFPIWASLARDYLAIMATSVSSEWAFSSAGITITKRRNRLKGDIVEALQALKCAYRKNL' A
#
# COMPACT_ATOMS: atom_id res chain seq x y z
N LEU A 1 -9.58 7.32 22.74
CA LEU A 1 -9.86 8.28 23.83
C LEU A 1 -10.36 9.64 23.30
N ASN A 2 -9.60 10.40 22.51
CA ASN A 2 -10.05 11.73 22.04
C ASN A 2 -11.17 11.71 20.98
N ALA A 3 -11.37 10.59 20.28
CA ALA A 3 -12.38 10.48 19.22
C ALA A 3 -13.82 10.70 19.72
N HIS A 4 -14.14 10.28 20.94
CA HIS A 4 -15.48 10.49 21.52
C HIS A 4 -15.71 11.93 22.00
N ARG A 5 -14.62 12.66 22.31
CA ARG A 5 -14.69 14.05 22.77
C ARG A 5 -14.71 15.03 21.59
N PHE A 6 -14.11 14.65 20.47
CA PHE A 6 -14.01 15.47 19.27
C PHE A 6 -14.29 14.65 18.00
N PRO A 7 -15.54 14.25 17.74
CA PRO A 7 -15.87 13.33 16.65
C PRO A 7 -15.49 13.88 15.26
N ILE A 8 -15.74 15.18 15.03
CA ILE A 8 -15.43 15.85 13.76
C ILE A 8 -13.91 15.96 13.54
N TRP A 9 -13.18 16.44 14.55
CA TRP A 9 -11.72 16.53 14.47
C TRP A 9 -11.05 15.18 14.38
N ALA A 10 -11.64 14.15 14.99
CA ALA A 10 -11.12 12.79 14.90
C ALA A 10 -11.32 12.17 13.51
N SER A 11 -12.42 12.48 12.80
CA SER A 11 -12.54 12.06 11.40
C SER A 11 -11.53 12.80 10.54
N LEU A 12 -11.43 14.12 10.70
CA LEU A 12 -10.48 14.96 9.98
C LEU A 12 -9.03 14.48 10.20
N ALA A 13 -8.63 14.25 11.44
CA ALA A 13 -7.29 13.79 11.76
C ALA A 13 -7.00 12.41 11.15
N ARG A 14 -7.99 11.51 11.09
CA ARG A 14 -7.81 10.21 10.43
C ARG A 14 -7.64 10.35 8.94
N ASP A 15 -8.42 11.21 8.30
CA ASP A 15 -8.36 11.41 6.85
C ASP A 15 -7.02 12.04 6.44
N TYR A 16 -6.56 13.06 7.17
CA TYR A 16 -5.33 13.78 6.85
C TYR A 16 -4.05 13.07 7.30
N LEU A 17 -4.02 12.50 8.51
CA LEU A 17 -2.82 11.82 9.01
C LEU A 17 -2.61 10.45 8.38
N ALA A 18 -3.64 9.83 7.80
CA ALA A 18 -3.49 8.60 7.01
C ALA A 18 -2.79 8.83 5.67
N ILE A 19 -2.73 10.08 5.19
CA ILE A 19 -1.97 10.44 4.00
C ILE A 19 -0.49 10.34 4.36
N MET A 20 0.18 9.36 3.76
CA MET A 20 1.61 9.22 3.92
C MET A 20 2.33 10.41 3.28
N ALA A 21 3.18 11.08 4.05
CA ALA A 21 3.89 12.28 3.60
C ALA A 21 5.00 12.01 2.57
N THR A 22 5.39 10.75 2.36
CA THR A 22 6.53 10.37 1.52
C THR A 22 6.14 9.34 0.46
N SER A 23 6.85 9.30 -0.66
CA SER A 23 6.66 8.30 -1.73
C SER A 23 7.24 6.92 -1.41
N VAL A 24 7.88 6.75 -0.24
CA VAL A 24 8.74 5.60 0.10
C VAL A 24 7.97 4.27 0.08
N SER A 25 6.70 4.24 0.49
CA SER A 25 5.91 2.99 0.42
C SER A 25 5.66 2.55 -1.02
N SER A 26 5.44 3.50 -1.93
CA SER A 26 5.25 3.23 -3.36
C SER A 26 6.55 2.69 -3.96
N GLU A 27 7.68 3.33 -3.68
CA GLU A 27 9.02 2.90 -4.13
C GLU A 27 9.38 1.50 -3.63
N TRP A 28 9.07 1.20 -2.37
CA TRP A 28 9.30 -0.12 -1.80
C TRP A 28 8.43 -1.20 -2.46
N ALA A 29 7.16 -0.90 -2.72
CA ALA A 29 6.27 -1.78 -3.47
C ALA A 29 6.81 -2.05 -4.89
N PHE A 30 7.21 -1.01 -5.62
CA PHE A 30 7.75 -1.11 -6.97
C PHE A 30 9.09 -1.84 -7.03
N SER A 31 10.02 -1.58 -6.11
CA SER A 31 11.28 -2.32 -6.02
C SER A 31 11.03 -3.82 -5.79
N SER A 32 10.09 -4.16 -4.90
CA SER A 32 9.71 -5.54 -4.65
C SER A 32 9.02 -6.22 -5.85
N ALA A 33 8.26 -5.43 -6.63
CA ALA A 33 7.65 -5.88 -7.87
C ALA A 33 8.70 -6.13 -8.96
N GLY A 34 9.67 -5.23 -9.09
CA GLY A 34 10.78 -5.33 -10.03
C GLY A 34 11.56 -6.64 -9.92
N ILE A 35 11.82 -7.10 -8.68
CA ILE A 35 12.46 -8.41 -8.43
C ILE A 35 11.62 -9.58 -8.98
N THR A 36 10.29 -9.48 -8.88
CA THR A 36 9.38 -10.53 -9.35
C THR A 36 9.31 -10.57 -10.88
N ILE A 37 9.28 -9.39 -11.50
CA ILE A 37 9.18 -9.18 -12.95
C ILE A 37 10.48 -9.57 -13.66
N THR A 38 11.64 -9.14 -13.15
CA THR A 38 12.92 -9.26 -13.88
C THR A 38 13.76 -10.47 -13.46
N LYS A 39 13.79 -10.82 -12.16
CA LYS A 39 14.70 -11.86 -11.64
C LYS A 39 14.05 -13.23 -11.45
N ARG A 40 12.72 -13.31 -11.24
CA ARG A 40 12.05 -14.58 -10.92
C ARG A 40 11.03 -15.08 -11.97
N ARG A 41 10.36 -14.21 -12.75
CA ARG A 41 9.45 -14.62 -13.84
C ARG A 41 9.48 -13.68 -15.04
N ASN A 42 10.20 -14.07 -16.10
CA ASN A 42 10.57 -13.20 -17.22
C ASN A 42 9.45 -12.86 -18.25
N ARG A 43 8.16 -13.14 -17.96
CA ARG A 43 7.06 -13.02 -18.96
C ARG A 43 5.67 -12.64 -18.37
N LEU A 44 5.61 -12.06 -17.18
CA LEU A 44 4.31 -11.61 -16.65
C LEU A 44 3.87 -10.30 -17.32
N LYS A 45 2.62 -10.27 -17.80
CA LYS A 45 1.98 -9.06 -18.30
C LYS A 45 1.73 -8.08 -17.13
N GLY A 46 1.75 -6.77 -17.40
CA GLY A 46 1.54 -5.71 -16.40
C GLY A 46 0.31 -5.93 -15.52
N ASP A 47 -0.82 -6.30 -16.13
CA ASP A 47 -2.08 -6.59 -15.42
C ASP A 47 -1.92 -7.68 -14.34
N ILE A 48 -1.13 -8.72 -14.62
CA ILE A 48 -0.89 -9.83 -13.68
C ILE A 48 0.06 -9.40 -12.56
N VAL A 49 1.02 -8.54 -12.87
CA VAL A 49 1.95 -7.97 -11.89
C VAL A 49 1.20 -7.08 -10.90
N GLU A 50 0.30 -6.24 -11.39
CA GLU A 50 -0.55 -5.38 -10.55
C GLU A 50 -1.43 -6.21 -9.62
N ALA A 51 -2.16 -7.19 -10.16
CA ALA A 51 -2.98 -8.10 -9.36
C ALA A 51 -2.14 -8.84 -8.30
N LEU A 52 -0.92 -9.27 -8.64
CA LEU A 52 -0.01 -9.94 -7.70
C LEU A 52 0.48 -9.00 -6.59
N GLN A 53 0.83 -7.75 -6.90
CA GLN A 53 1.22 -6.78 -5.88
C GLN A 53 0.05 -6.40 -4.99
N ALA A 54 -1.15 -6.25 -5.56
CA ALA A 54 -2.38 -6.00 -4.81
C ALA A 54 -2.69 -7.17 -3.86
N LEU A 55 -2.58 -8.41 -4.34
CA LEU A 55 -2.74 -9.62 -3.52
C LEU A 55 -1.69 -9.70 -2.40
N LYS A 56 -0.42 -9.46 -2.72
CA LYS A 56 0.68 -9.41 -1.72
C LYS A 56 0.49 -8.31 -0.68
N CYS A 57 -0.03 -7.16 -1.09
CA CYS A 57 -0.37 -6.05 -0.19
C CYS A 57 -1.55 -6.43 0.71
N ALA A 58 -2.61 -7.02 0.15
CA ALA A 58 -3.78 -7.49 0.88
C ALA A 58 -3.41 -8.55 1.92
N TYR A 59 -2.58 -9.55 1.57
CA TYR A 59 -2.07 -10.55 2.53
C TYR A 59 -1.20 -9.97 3.64
N ARG A 60 -0.52 -8.85 3.39
CA ARG A 60 0.27 -8.14 4.42
C ARG A 60 -0.58 -7.19 5.28
N LYS A 61 -1.79 -6.87 4.83
CA LYS A 61 -2.75 -5.99 5.51
C LYS A 61 -3.89 -6.77 6.20
N ASN A 62 -4.15 -8.02 5.80
CA ASN A 62 -5.15 -8.95 6.38
C ASN A 62 -4.77 -10.43 6.10
N LEU A 63 -4.09 -11.22 6.93
CA LEU A 63 -3.60 -11.04 8.32
C LEU A 63 -3.09 -9.65 8.67
#